data_AF-A0A662D7J7-F1
#
_entry.id   AF-A0A662D7J7-F1
#
_cell.length_a   1.000
_cell.length_b   1.000
_cell.length_c   1.000
_cell.angle_alpha   90.00
_cell.angle_beta   90.00
_cell.angle_gamma   90.00
#
_symmetry.space_group_name_H-M   'P 1'
#
loop_
_entity.id
_entity.type
_entity.pdbx_description
1 polymer ?
#
loop_
_entity_poly.entity_id
_entity_poly.type
_entity_poly.pdbx_seq_one_letter_code
_entity_poly.pdbx_strand_id
1 'polypeptide(L)'
;MSNENDQPKRIVGLKAIAEYLRTSPRNIYRWEKELGFPLHRVGGTKGRSVFVVVEEVEEWLKKIDLSSPKKTPPPTVFSLARRRSVIALVLLFFLVAIYFIIQFFSHWNLNSPSQNPITYEILGQMVAIKNSQGETLWSFPAYNTIIDERAWAQNPKVSLADIDQDNYNEVIAAPYHPERNQFILTLFDHDGRVIWSKEIRTKVSFQGLSFIKDFVPVRTLFSSQPDGSWVIVTAWCHQVRFVSIIMTISLEGKIINEFINPGHLSRLLVVDFDNDREKDIVFSGTHNLLSGDGVIGILPLTGYSGITPPNRIEPEYEERSSFLKRYIADNTQVGQMKSCLRFHKTPYFQDLHETYAFANINDFADQRLSVYFYPWRQLPSEIRLGFLIIFDQGLNILDAIPDSILIQQYNSLANTQPSLPTLDEIREAITKNIFRWEKNQWVPVAKTNSRSAR
;
A
#
# COMPACT_ATOMS: atom_id res chain seq x y z
N MET A 1 -32.03 -82.05 -71.55
CA MET A 1 -32.65 -81.14 -70.58
C MET A 1 -31.59 -80.83 -69.53
N SER A 2 -30.93 -79.69 -69.66
CA SER A 2 -29.87 -79.24 -68.75
C SER A 2 -30.25 -77.83 -68.30
N ASN A 3 -30.62 -77.75 -67.02
CA ASN A 3 -31.11 -76.57 -66.31
C ASN A 3 -30.09 -75.43 -66.31
N GLU A 4 -30.47 -74.29 -66.89
CA GLU A 4 -29.87 -72.98 -66.64
C GLU A 4 -30.52 -72.35 -65.41
N ASN A 5 -29.81 -72.38 -64.27
CA ASN A 5 -29.74 -71.31 -63.24
C ASN A 5 -29.28 -71.89 -61.90
N ASP A 6 -28.01 -72.29 -61.82
CA ASP A 6 -27.35 -72.56 -60.54
C ASP A 6 -26.21 -71.57 -60.36
N GLN A 7 -26.56 -70.27 -60.30
CA GLN A 7 -25.60 -69.26 -59.88
C GLN A 7 -25.60 -69.18 -58.34
N PRO A 8 -24.43 -69.30 -57.69
CA PRO A 8 -24.33 -69.34 -56.23
C PRO A 8 -24.84 -68.04 -55.64
N LYS A 9 -25.56 -68.14 -54.51
CA LYS A 9 -26.23 -67.00 -53.88
C LYS A 9 -25.19 -66.03 -53.33
N ARG A 10 -25.20 -64.78 -53.81
CA ARG A 10 -24.23 -63.74 -53.42
C ARG A 10 -24.90 -62.61 -52.65
N ILE A 11 -24.23 -62.16 -51.59
CA ILE A 11 -24.61 -60.96 -50.84
C ILE A 11 -23.61 -59.86 -51.19
N VAL A 12 -24.10 -58.77 -51.77
CA VAL A 12 -23.28 -57.64 -52.22
C VAL A 12 -23.41 -56.48 -51.23
N GLY A 13 -22.29 -55.90 -50.86
CA GLY A 13 -22.20 -54.72 -49.99
C GLY A 13 -21.92 -55.07 -48.53
N LEU A 14 -20.98 -54.35 -47.93
CA LEU A 14 -20.47 -54.62 -46.58
C LEU A 14 -21.56 -54.55 -45.49
N LYS A 15 -22.51 -53.63 -45.61
CA LYS A 15 -23.62 -53.50 -44.65
C LYS A 15 -24.55 -54.70 -44.69
N ALA A 16 -24.89 -55.19 -45.88
CA ALA A 16 -25.75 -56.37 -46.05
C ALA A 16 -25.06 -57.65 -45.52
N ILE A 17 -23.75 -57.78 -45.71
CA ILE A 17 -22.97 -58.90 -45.16
C ILE A 17 -22.95 -58.85 -43.62
N ALA A 18 -22.76 -57.65 -43.05
CA ALA A 18 -22.75 -57.45 -41.60
C ALA A 18 -24.10 -57.78 -40.96
N GLU A 19 -25.18 -57.42 -41.64
CA GLU A 19 -26.54 -57.74 -41.23
C GLU A 19 -26.82 -59.25 -41.30
N TYR A 20 -26.41 -59.91 -42.39
CA TYR A 20 -26.53 -61.37 -42.54
C TYR A 20 -25.83 -62.13 -41.40
N LEU A 21 -24.63 -61.67 -41.03
CA LEU A 21 -23.80 -62.26 -39.97
C LEU A 21 -24.10 -61.71 -38.56
N ARG A 22 -25.08 -60.81 -38.42
CA ARG A 22 -25.44 -60.13 -37.16
C ARG A 22 -24.23 -59.54 -36.41
N THR A 23 -23.33 -58.89 -37.15
CA THR A 23 -22.09 -58.30 -36.62
C THR A 23 -21.90 -56.86 -37.13
N SER A 24 -20.82 -56.19 -36.71
CA SER A 24 -20.48 -54.86 -37.22
C SER A 24 -19.61 -54.93 -38.48
N PRO A 25 -19.72 -53.96 -39.42
CA PRO A 25 -18.83 -53.89 -40.60
C PRO A 25 -17.34 -53.90 -40.26
N ARG A 26 -16.96 -53.37 -39.09
CA ARG A 26 -15.57 -53.35 -38.60
C ARG A 26 -15.06 -54.76 -38.25
N ASN A 27 -15.92 -55.62 -37.71
CA ASN A 27 -15.56 -57.01 -37.42
C ASN A 27 -15.31 -57.81 -38.70
N ILE A 28 -16.03 -57.54 -39.80
CA ILE A 28 -15.80 -58.21 -41.08
C ILE A 28 -14.38 -57.94 -41.59
N TYR A 29 -13.94 -56.68 -41.59
CA TYR A 29 -12.56 -56.35 -41.99
C TYR A 29 -11.51 -56.96 -41.07
N ARG A 30 -11.78 -57.02 -39.76
CA ARG A 30 -10.90 -57.71 -38.83
C ARG A 30 -10.82 -59.20 -39.13
N TRP A 31 -11.95 -59.85 -39.41
CA TRP A 31 -12.01 -61.27 -39.76
C TRP A 31 -11.36 -61.57 -41.13
N GLU A 32 -11.47 -60.69 -42.11
CA GLU A 32 -10.73 -60.79 -43.39
C GLU A 32 -9.23 -60.78 -43.12
N LYS A 33 -8.75 -59.85 -42.28
CA LYS A 33 -7.31 -59.66 -42.00
C LYS A 33 -6.72 -60.74 -41.08
N GLU A 34 -7.44 -61.13 -40.03
CA GLU A 34 -6.90 -61.96 -38.95
C GLU A 34 -7.34 -63.43 -39.04
N LEU A 35 -8.50 -63.69 -39.65
CA LEU A 35 -9.15 -65.02 -39.64
C LEU A 35 -9.46 -65.56 -41.05
N GLY A 36 -9.01 -64.87 -42.10
CA GLY A 36 -9.18 -65.30 -43.49
C GLY A 36 -10.63 -65.35 -43.98
N PHE A 37 -11.48 -64.44 -43.53
CA PHE A 37 -12.89 -64.36 -43.99
C PHE A 37 -12.97 -64.12 -45.51
N PRO A 38 -13.81 -64.86 -46.27
CA PRO A 38 -13.85 -64.83 -47.73
C PRO A 38 -14.59 -63.60 -48.28
N LEU A 39 -13.99 -62.42 -48.14
CA LEU A 39 -14.53 -61.16 -48.69
C LEU A 39 -13.96 -60.88 -50.08
N HIS A 40 -14.80 -60.93 -51.10
CA HIS A 40 -14.39 -60.71 -52.50
C HIS A 40 -14.58 -59.26 -52.94
N ARG A 41 -13.70 -58.78 -53.82
CA ARG A 41 -13.71 -57.39 -54.33
C ARG A 41 -13.75 -57.39 -55.86
N VAL A 42 -14.74 -56.72 -56.43
CA VAL A 42 -14.84 -56.56 -57.89
C VAL A 42 -13.91 -55.42 -58.32
N GLY A 43 -12.87 -55.73 -59.11
CA GLY A 43 -11.88 -54.75 -59.60
C GLY A 43 -10.53 -54.73 -58.87
N GLY A 44 -10.16 -55.81 -58.18
CA GLY A 44 -8.87 -55.92 -57.48
C GLY A 44 -8.86 -55.25 -56.10
N THR A 45 -7.67 -55.11 -55.50
CA THR A 45 -7.47 -54.73 -54.09
C THR A 45 -8.03 -53.34 -53.69
N LYS A 46 -8.46 -52.51 -54.65
CA LYS A 46 -9.07 -51.18 -54.43
C LYS A 46 -10.50 -51.03 -54.99
N GLY A 47 -11.22 -52.13 -55.26
CA GLY A 47 -12.61 -52.08 -55.73
C GLY A 47 -13.59 -51.49 -54.70
N ARG A 48 -14.50 -50.60 -55.14
CA ARG A 48 -15.53 -49.94 -54.31
C ARG A 48 -16.72 -50.85 -53.93
N SER A 49 -16.85 -52.02 -54.56
CA SER A 49 -17.91 -53.00 -54.29
C SER A 49 -17.34 -54.31 -53.77
N VAL A 50 -17.82 -54.76 -52.61
CA VAL A 50 -17.47 -56.03 -51.97
C VAL A 50 -18.64 -56.99 -52.00
N PHE A 51 -18.38 -58.30 -52.06
CA PHE A 51 -19.42 -59.33 -51.97
C PHE A 51 -18.89 -60.58 -51.29
N VAL A 52 -19.82 -61.43 -50.82
CA VAL A 52 -19.53 -62.79 -50.36
C VAL A 52 -20.44 -63.77 -51.07
N VAL A 53 -19.95 -64.99 -51.26
CA VAL A 53 -20.74 -66.14 -51.67
C VAL A 53 -21.25 -66.81 -50.39
N VAL A 54 -22.56 -67.09 -50.29
CA VAL A 54 -23.18 -67.57 -49.04
C VAL A 54 -22.59 -68.92 -48.63
N GLU A 55 -22.34 -69.82 -49.58
CA GLU A 55 -21.79 -71.14 -49.29
C GLU A 55 -20.38 -71.05 -48.65
N GLU A 56 -19.51 -70.17 -49.14
CA GLU A 56 -18.16 -69.97 -48.60
C GLU A 56 -18.17 -69.41 -47.17
N VAL A 57 -19.13 -68.53 -46.86
CA VAL A 57 -19.30 -67.97 -45.53
C VAL A 57 -19.76 -69.04 -44.54
N GLU A 58 -20.69 -69.91 -44.95
CA GLU A 58 -21.14 -71.02 -44.12
C GLU A 58 -20.04 -72.07 -43.89
N GLU A 59 -19.22 -72.35 -44.90
CA GLU A 59 -18.04 -73.21 -44.74
C GLU A 59 -16.99 -72.60 -43.81
N TRP A 60 -16.74 -71.29 -43.92
CA TRP A 60 -15.82 -70.57 -43.03
C TRP A 60 -16.33 -70.59 -41.59
N LEU A 61 -17.64 -70.38 -41.38
CA LEU A 61 -18.26 -70.49 -40.04
C LEU A 61 -18.09 -71.89 -39.46
N LYS A 62 -18.31 -72.95 -40.25
CA LYS A 62 -18.07 -74.34 -39.81
C LYS A 62 -16.61 -74.57 -39.41
N LYS A 63 -15.64 -74.02 -40.15
CA LYS A 63 -14.20 -74.14 -39.83
C LYS A 63 -13.81 -73.43 -38.54
N ILE A 64 -14.43 -72.28 -38.24
CA ILE A 64 -14.18 -71.54 -36.99
C ILE A 64 -14.84 -72.21 -35.79
N ASP A 65 -16.05 -72.74 -35.96
CA ASP A 65 -16.73 -73.48 -34.87
C ASP A 65 -15.96 -74.76 -34.50
N LEU A 66 -15.27 -75.37 -35.47
CA LEU A 66 -14.42 -76.56 -35.29
C LEU A 66 -13.01 -76.26 -34.74
N SER A 67 -12.58 -74.99 -34.67
CA SER A 67 -11.23 -74.61 -34.20
C SER A 67 -11.21 -73.93 -32.82
N SER A 68 -12.30 -74.04 -32.05
CA SER A 68 -12.33 -73.67 -30.63
C SER A 68 -11.59 -74.71 -29.76
N PRO A 69 -10.52 -74.35 -29.02
CA PRO A 69 -9.92 -75.26 -28.05
C PRO A 69 -10.85 -75.42 -26.84
N LYS A 70 -11.31 -76.65 -26.57
CA LYS A 70 -11.94 -77.04 -25.30
C LYS A 70 -11.00 -76.71 -24.14
N LYS A 71 -11.34 -75.69 -23.34
CA LYS A 71 -10.75 -75.47 -22.01
C LYS A 71 -11.55 -76.29 -20.99
N THR A 72 -10.98 -77.40 -20.54
CA THR A 72 -11.29 -78.04 -19.26
C THR A 72 -10.95 -77.10 -18.10
N PRO A 73 -11.76 -77.02 -17.03
CA PRO A 73 -11.45 -76.20 -15.87
C PRO A 73 -10.56 -76.97 -14.87
N PRO A 74 -9.50 -76.36 -14.31
CA PRO A 74 -8.85 -76.84 -13.09
C PRO A 74 -9.37 -76.08 -11.84
N PRO A 75 -9.13 -76.60 -10.62
CA PRO A 75 -9.99 -76.40 -9.47
C PRO A 75 -9.82 -75.03 -8.81
N THR A 76 -10.92 -74.53 -8.27
CA THR A 76 -11.03 -73.31 -7.48
C THR A 76 -10.46 -73.49 -6.08
N VAL A 77 -9.22 -73.06 -5.87
CA VAL A 77 -8.76 -72.57 -4.56
C VAL A 77 -7.57 -71.62 -4.81
N PHE A 78 -7.46 -70.56 -4.00
CA PHE A 78 -6.47 -69.47 -4.00
C PHE A 78 -6.83 -68.15 -4.71
N SER A 79 -7.28 -67.18 -3.89
CA SER A 79 -6.54 -65.93 -3.59
C SER A 79 -7.36 -64.64 -3.51
N LEU A 80 -8.23 -64.52 -2.49
CA LEU A 80 -8.69 -63.21 -1.99
C LEU A 80 -7.54 -62.31 -1.50
N ALA A 81 -6.36 -62.89 -1.21
CA ALA A 81 -5.16 -62.15 -0.80
C ALA A 81 -4.56 -61.27 -1.93
N ARG A 82 -4.65 -61.69 -3.21
CA ARG A 82 -4.01 -60.96 -4.32
C ARG A 82 -4.73 -59.66 -4.71
N ARG A 83 -6.05 -59.57 -4.48
CA ARG A 83 -6.83 -58.33 -4.68
C ARG A 83 -6.54 -57.28 -3.60
N ARG A 84 -6.28 -57.68 -2.35
CA ARG A 84 -5.91 -56.74 -1.27
C ARG A 84 -4.52 -56.14 -1.47
N SER A 85 -3.56 -56.91 -1.98
CA SER A 85 -2.20 -56.42 -2.27
C SER A 85 -2.15 -55.41 -3.42
N VAL A 86 -2.98 -55.58 -4.46
CA VAL A 86 -3.07 -54.62 -5.58
C VAL A 86 -3.77 -53.33 -5.15
N ILE A 87 -4.84 -53.42 -4.35
CA ILE A 87 -5.50 -52.23 -3.79
C ILE A 87 -4.57 -51.47 -2.85
N ALA A 88 -3.80 -52.18 -2.01
CA ALA A 88 -2.81 -51.55 -1.13
C ALA A 88 -1.68 -50.86 -1.91
N LEU A 89 -1.21 -51.45 -3.01
CA LEU A 89 -0.20 -50.84 -3.89
C LEU A 89 -0.75 -49.61 -4.62
N VAL A 90 -2.02 -49.64 -5.06
CA VAL A 90 -2.68 -48.49 -5.68
C VAL A 90 -2.89 -47.37 -4.66
N LEU A 91 -3.35 -47.68 -3.45
CA LEU A 91 -3.49 -46.70 -2.37
C LEU A 91 -2.14 -46.12 -1.96
N LEU A 92 -1.09 -46.94 -1.87
CA LEU A 92 0.27 -46.48 -1.59
C LEU A 92 0.78 -45.57 -2.71
N PHE A 93 0.52 -45.91 -3.98
CA PHE A 93 0.87 -45.05 -5.11
C PHE A 93 0.15 -43.70 -5.03
N PHE A 94 -1.15 -43.68 -4.71
CA PHE A 94 -1.88 -42.43 -4.52
C PHE A 94 -1.39 -41.63 -3.30
N LEU A 95 -1.06 -42.28 -2.19
CA LEU A 95 -0.49 -41.60 -1.02
C LEU A 95 0.88 -41.00 -1.31
N VAL A 96 1.72 -41.72 -2.07
CA VAL A 96 3.03 -41.23 -2.51
C VAL A 96 2.87 -40.09 -3.51
N ALA A 97 1.94 -40.22 -4.47
CA ALA A 97 1.64 -39.15 -5.43
C ALA A 97 1.08 -37.90 -4.73
N ILE A 98 0.17 -38.06 -3.76
CA ILE A 98 -0.35 -36.96 -2.93
C ILE A 98 0.78 -36.35 -2.11
N TYR A 99 1.67 -37.14 -1.52
CA TYR A 99 2.85 -36.64 -0.82
C TYR A 99 3.74 -35.82 -1.75
N PHE A 100 4.05 -36.31 -2.97
CA PHE A 100 4.82 -35.56 -3.95
C PHE A 100 4.10 -34.33 -4.46
N ILE A 101 2.77 -34.34 -4.59
CA ILE A 101 1.95 -33.17 -4.94
C ILE A 101 2.02 -32.14 -3.80
N ILE A 102 1.82 -32.56 -2.55
CA ILE A 102 1.94 -31.68 -1.38
C ILE A 102 3.35 -31.10 -1.30
N GLN A 103 4.40 -31.93 -1.50
CA GLN A 103 5.79 -31.47 -1.50
C GLN A 103 6.10 -30.55 -2.68
N PHE A 104 5.54 -30.81 -3.86
CA PHE A 104 5.71 -29.97 -5.05
C PHE A 104 5.03 -28.61 -4.85
N PHE A 105 3.78 -28.60 -4.38
CA PHE A 105 3.04 -27.37 -4.07
C PHE A 105 3.63 -26.63 -2.87
N SER A 106 4.11 -27.32 -1.83
CA SER A 106 4.78 -26.68 -0.70
C SER A 106 6.14 -26.12 -1.09
N HIS A 107 6.92 -26.82 -1.91
CA HIS A 107 8.20 -26.32 -2.41
C HIS A 107 8.01 -25.17 -3.41
N TRP A 108 6.96 -25.19 -4.22
CA TRP A 108 6.56 -24.06 -5.08
C TRP A 108 6.05 -22.87 -4.26
N ASN A 109 5.28 -23.08 -3.18
CA ASN A 109 4.82 -21.98 -2.31
C ASN A 109 5.93 -21.43 -1.40
N LEU A 110 6.89 -22.26 -0.97
CA LEU A 110 8.00 -21.84 -0.10
C LEU A 110 9.12 -21.13 -0.88
N ASN A 111 9.26 -21.41 -2.18
CA ASN A 111 10.28 -20.78 -3.05
C ASN A 111 9.70 -19.77 -4.04
N SER A 112 8.38 -19.57 -4.09
CA SER A 112 7.83 -18.39 -4.75
C SER A 112 8.12 -17.19 -3.85
N PRO A 113 8.80 -16.16 -4.35
CA PRO A 113 8.98 -14.96 -3.56
C PRO A 113 7.64 -14.46 -3.06
N SER A 114 7.58 -14.02 -1.80
CA SER A 114 6.37 -13.44 -1.24
C SER A 114 5.89 -12.35 -2.19
N GLN A 115 4.69 -12.47 -2.75
CA GLN A 115 4.11 -11.42 -3.59
C GLN A 115 3.56 -10.28 -2.74
N ASN A 116 3.52 -10.44 -1.41
CA ASN A 116 3.06 -9.40 -0.50
C ASN A 116 4.11 -8.28 -0.37
N PRO A 117 3.74 -7.01 -0.70
CA PRO A 117 4.51 -5.82 -0.36
C PRO A 117 4.68 -5.71 1.15
N ILE A 118 5.89 -5.59 1.68
CA ILE A 118 6.08 -5.37 3.13
C ILE A 118 6.92 -4.13 3.46
N THR A 119 7.65 -3.62 2.47
CA THR A 119 8.58 -2.51 2.66
C THR A 119 8.83 -1.81 1.32
N TYR A 120 9.63 -0.76 1.37
CA TYR A 120 10.08 -0.06 0.18
C TYR A 120 11.54 0.36 0.30
N GLU A 121 12.17 0.61 -0.85
CA GLU A 121 13.51 1.16 -0.95
C GLU A 121 13.48 2.40 -1.85
N ILE A 122 14.28 3.41 -1.50
CA ILE A 122 14.46 4.62 -2.30
C ILE A 122 15.63 4.37 -3.24
N LEU A 123 15.39 4.54 -4.55
CA LEU A 123 16.38 4.37 -5.61
C LEU A 123 16.45 5.67 -6.44
N GLY A 124 17.21 6.64 -5.94
CA GLY A 124 17.35 7.96 -6.57
C GLY A 124 16.04 8.76 -6.54
N GLN A 125 15.30 8.76 -7.64
CA GLN A 125 14.00 9.44 -7.78
C GLN A 125 12.80 8.48 -7.67
N MET A 126 13.09 7.18 -7.65
CA MET A 126 12.10 6.10 -7.64
C MET A 126 11.93 5.56 -6.23
N VAL A 127 10.74 5.03 -5.96
CA VAL A 127 10.52 4.13 -4.82
C VAL A 127 10.19 2.75 -5.37
N ALA A 128 10.95 1.75 -4.92
CA ALA A 128 10.77 0.34 -5.22
C ALA A 128 10.01 -0.33 -4.06
N ILE A 129 8.87 -0.93 -4.36
CA ILE A 129 8.08 -1.71 -3.40
C ILE A 129 8.63 -3.13 -3.34
N LYS A 130 8.86 -3.63 -2.13
CA LYS A 130 9.60 -4.87 -1.89
C LYS A 130 8.87 -5.84 -0.99
N ASN A 131 9.14 -7.13 -1.23
CA ASN A 131 8.68 -8.22 -0.40
C ASN A 131 9.64 -8.55 0.76
N SER A 132 9.31 -9.60 1.51
CA SER A 132 10.06 -10.03 2.70
C SER A 132 11.44 -10.60 2.39
N GLN A 133 11.69 -10.99 1.15
CA GLN A 133 13.00 -11.42 0.66
C GLN A 133 13.84 -10.24 0.13
N GLY A 134 13.29 -9.01 0.11
CA GLY A 134 13.96 -7.82 -0.40
C GLY A 134 13.92 -7.68 -1.93
N GLU A 135 13.14 -8.51 -2.61
CA GLU A 135 12.93 -8.43 -4.05
C GLU A 135 11.96 -7.31 -4.40
N THR A 136 12.22 -6.64 -5.53
CA THR A 136 11.34 -5.57 -6.01
C THR A 136 10.15 -6.17 -6.76
N LEU A 137 8.94 -5.89 -6.28
CA LEU A 137 7.69 -6.29 -6.93
C LEU A 137 7.34 -5.32 -8.06
N TRP A 138 7.40 -4.02 -7.77
CA TRP A 138 7.15 -2.92 -8.72
C TRP A 138 7.72 -1.61 -8.17
N SER A 139 7.76 -0.56 -8.99
CA SER A 139 8.33 0.74 -8.63
C SER A 139 7.54 1.90 -9.24
N PHE A 140 7.64 3.08 -8.65
CA PHE A 140 7.03 4.31 -9.18
C PHE A 140 7.95 5.53 -8.99
N PRO A 141 7.81 6.57 -9.85
CA PRO A 141 8.51 7.83 -9.67
C PRO A 141 7.94 8.57 -8.46
N ALA A 142 8.76 8.74 -7.43
CA ALA A 142 8.34 9.35 -6.18
C ALA A 142 8.68 10.84 -6.10
N TYR A 143 9.61 11.33 -6.92
CA TYR A 143 10.00 12.73 -6.94
C TYR A 143 10.57 13.15 -8.30
N ASN A 144 10.71 14.46 -8.52
CA ASN A 144 11.34 15.03 -9.73
C ASN A 144 12.84 15.29 -9.59
N THR A 145 13.38 15.08 -8.39
CA THR A 145 14.80 15.20 -8.04
C THR A 145 15.22 13.98 -7.24
N ILE A 146 16.52 13.83 -6.99
CA ILE A 146 17.03 12.81 -6.07
C ILE A 146 16.40 13.03 -4.71
N ILE A 147 15.90 11.95 -4.11
CA ILE A 147 15.26 11.95 -2.81
C ILE A 147 16.33 12.04 -1.72
N ASP A 148 16.17 12.99 -0.81
CA ASP A 148 16.90 12.99 0.46
C ASP A 148 16.28 11.94 1.39
N GLU A 149 16.95 10.80 1.54
CA GLU A 149 16.49 9.68 2.35
C GLU A 149 16.30 10.05 3.82
N ARG A 150 17.12 10.98 4.36
CA ARG A 150 16.99 11.41 5.77
C ARG A 150 15.74 12.25 5.96
N ALA A 151 15.47 13.18 5.04
CA ALA A 151 14.24 13.96 5.06
C ALA A 151 13.01 13.07 4.85
N TRP A 152 13.10 12.07 3.97
CA TRP A 152 12.04 11.10 3.74
C TRP A 152 11.75 10.25 4.97
N ALA A 153 12.76 9.75 5.67
CA ALA A 153 12.59 8.93 6.87
C ALA A 153 11.82 9.65 7.99
N GLN A 154 11.95 10.98 8.09
CA GLN A 154 11.20 11.79 9.06
C GLN A 154 9.71 11.92 8.71
N ASN A 155 9.39 11.95 7.41
CA ASN A 155 8.03 12.03 6.88
C ASN A 155 7.83 11.09 5.68
N PRO A 156 7.63 9.79 5.92
CA PRO A 156 7.39 8.82 4.86
C PRO A 156 6.16 9.19 4.04
N LYS A 157 6.26 9.00 2.72
CA LYS A 157 5.19 9.32 1.77
C LYS A 157 4.55 8.06 1.19
N VAL A 158 4.86 6.92 1.81
CA VAL A 158 4.45 5.59 1.43
C VAL A 158 4.09 4.85 2.70
N SER A 159 2.97 4.16 2.68
CA SER A 159 2.52 3.29 3.75
C SER A 159 1.91 2.05 3.15
N LEU A 160 2.15 0.93 3.84
CA LEU A 160 1.68 -0.39 3.44
C LEU A 160 0.83 -0.95 4.57
N ALA A 161 -0.33 -1.51 4.24
CA ALA A 161 -1.20 -2.21 5.19
C ALA A 161 -2.17 -3.10 4.43
N ASP A 162 -2.47 -4.26 5.00
CA ASP A 162 -3.56 -5.16 4.59
C ASP A 162 -4.88 -4.55 5.06
N ILE A 163 -5.48 -3.71 4.20
CA ILE A 163 -6.66 -2.93 4.55
C ILE A 163 -7.97 -3.67 4.27
N ASP A 164 -7.93 -4.75 3.48
CA ASP A 164 -9.09 -5.57 3.13
C ASP A 164 -9.05 -7.02 3.68
N GLN A 165 -7.98 -7.38 4.40
CA GLN A 165 -7.76 -8.66 5.09
C GLN A 165 -7.55 -9.85 4.15
N ASP A 166 -6.98 -9.61 2.97
CA ASP A 166 -6.63 -10.67 2.01
C ASP A 166 -5.22 -11.27 2.22
N ASN A 167 -4.47 -10.77 3.21
CA ASN A 167 -3.07 -11.08 3.55
C ASN A 167 -2.02 -10.45 2.61
N TYR A 168 -2.42 -9.57 1.72
CA TYR A 168 -1.54 -8.72 0.94
C TYR A 168 -1.69 -7.27 1.43
N ASN A 169 -0.58 -6.53 1.45
CA ASN A 169 -0.64 -5.12 1.80
C ASN A 169 -0.89 -4.28 0.55
N GLU A 170 -1.91 -3.44 0.64
CA GLU A 170 -2.10 -2.32 -0.29
C GLU A 170 -1.05 -1.25 -0.02
N VAL A 171 -0.83 -0.40 -1.02
CA VAL A 171 0.16 0.69 -0.92
C VAL A 171 -0.53 2.02 -1.18
N ILE A 172 -0.47 2.93 -0.20
CA ILE A 172 -0.83 4.33 -0.40
C ILE A 172 0.45 5.15 -0.58
N ALA A 173 0.52 5.91 -1.67
CA ALA A 173 1.66 6.77 -1.98
C ALA A 173 1.26 8.07 -2.67
N ALA A 174 2.22 8.96 -2.87
CA ALA A 174 2.06 10.19 -3.65
C ALA A 174 3.10 10.25 -4.78
N PRO A 175 2.97 9.42 -5.84
CA PRO A 175 3.84 9.47 -7.01
C PRO A 175 3.88 10.86 -7.64
N TYR A 176 5.05 11.20 -8.19
CA TYR A 176 5.24 12.36 -9.04
C TYR A 176 4.91 12.01 -10.49
N HIS A 177 4.08 12.82 -11.14
CA HIS A 177 3.70 12.65 -12.54
C HIS A 177 4.38 13.72 -13.41
N PRO A 178 5.47 13.39 -14.14
CA PRO A 178 6.23 14.37 -14.92
C PRO A 178 5.40 15.12 -15.96
N GLU A 179 4.49 14.42 -16.64
CA GLU A 179 3.61 15.00 -17.67
C GLU A 179 2.69 16.09 -17.13
N ARG A 180 2.34 16.03 -15.84
CA ARG A 180 1.50 17.01 -15.16
C ARG A 180 2.31 17.97 -14.29
N ASN A 181 3.61 17.69 -14.10
CA ASN A 181 4.48 18.35 -13.14
C ASN A 181 3.83 18.44 -11.74
N GLN A 182 3.25 17.32 -11.26
CA GLN A 182 2.45 17.33 -10.04
C GLN A 182 2.47 15.97 -9.33
N PHE A 183 2.31 16.00 -8.01
CA PHE A 183 2.13 14.81 -7.19
C PHE A 183 0.64 14.44 -7.11
N ILE A 184 0.34 13.14 -7.15
CA ILE A 184 -1.03 12.61 -7.10
C ILE A 184 -1.11 11.55 -6.01
N LEU A 185 -2.00 11.73 -5.03
CA LEU A 185 -2.26 10.71 -4.02
C LEU A 185 -2.88 9.49 -4.70
N THR A 186 -2.27 8.32 -4.56
CA THR A 186 -2.68 7.12 -5.28
C THR A 186 -2.66 5.92 -4.37
N LEU A 187 -3.80 5.22 -4.31
CA LEU A 187 -3.93 3.92 -3.67
C LEU A 187 -3.72 2.83 -4.73
N PHE A 188 -2.81 1.91 -4.42
CA PHE A 188 -2.47 0.77 -5.25
C PHE A 188 -2.88 -0.53 -4.56
N ASP A 189 -3.25 -1.54 -5.34
CA ASP A 189 -3.29 -2.91 -4.87
C ASP A 189 -1.86 -3.47 -4.67
N HIS A 190 -1.77 -4.70 -4.19
CA HIS A 190 -0.47 -5.35 -3.93
C HIS A 190 0.40 -5.53 -5.18
N ASP A 191 -0.22 -5.66 -6.36
CA ASP A 191 0.43 -5.79 -7.68
C ASP A 191 0.89 -4.43 -8.26
N GLY A 192 0.58 -3.32 -7.58
CA GLY A 192 0.91 -1.97 -8.06
C GLY A 192 -0.07 -1.41 -9.08
N ARG A 193 -1.27 -2.00 -9.22
CA ARG A 193 -2.34 -1.44 -10.03
C ARG A 193 -3.07 -0.37 -9.24
N VAL A 194 -3.42 0.71 -9.93
CA VAL A 194 -4.13 1.83 -9.31
C VAL A 194 -5.57 1.41 -9.00
N ILE A 195 -5.94 1.44 -7.71
CA ILE A 195 -7.33 1.34 -7.26
C ILE A 195 -8.02 2.69 -7.50
N TRP A 196 -7.40 3.78 -7.05
CA TRP A 196 -7.80 5.15 -7.37
C TRP A 196 -6.66 6.15 -7.20
N SER A 197 -6.82 7.31 -7.84
CA SER A 197 -5.90 8.44 -7.73
C SER A 197 -6.65 9.75 -7.46
N LYS A 198 -6.00 10.68 -6.77
CA LYS A 198 -6.58 11.97 -6.40
C LYS A 198 -5.56 13.12 -6.47
N GLU A 199 -5.95 14.15 -7.21
CA GLU A 199 -5.26 15.44 -7.19
C GLU A 199 -5.64 16.23 -5.93
N ILE A 200 -4.63 16.83 -5.31
CA ILE A 200 -4.80 17.62 -4.09
C ILE A 200 -5.08 19.08 -4.46
N ARG A 201 -6.13 19.62 -3.85
CA ARG A 201 -6.58 21.00 -3.97
C ARG A 201 -7.26 21.42 -2.67
N THR A 202 -7.20 22.70 -2.33
CA THR A 202 -7.96 23.25 -1.20
C THR A 202 -9.35 23.70 -1.66
N LYS A 203 -10.34 23.60 -0.78
CA LYS A 203 -11.66 24.25 -0.95
C LYS A 203 -11.67 25.69 -0.45
N VAL A 204 -10.65 26.06 0.33
CA VAL A 204 -10.51 27.38 0.96
C VAL A 204 -9.78 28.35 0.03
N SER A 205 -10.33 29.54 -0.12
CA SER A 205 -9.67 30.65 -0.80
C SER A 205 -9.05 31.63 0.18
N PHE A 206 -8.07 32.40 -0.29
CA PHE A 206 -7.39 33.44 0.47
C PHE A 206 -7.41 34.74 -0.34
N GLN A 207 -8.24 35.70 0.07
CA GLN A 207 -8.46 36.94 -0.71
C GLN A 207 -8.88 36.63 -2.16
N GLY A 208 -9.76 35.65 -2.34
CA GLY A 208 -10.22 35.17 -3.65
C GLY A 208 -9.25 34.26 -4.40
N LEU A 209 -8.01 34.06 -3.91
CA LEU A 209 -7.06 33.13 -4.52
C LEU A 209 -7.38 31.69 -4.11
N SER A 210 -7.53 30.81 -5.09
CA SER A 210 -7.74 29.37 -4.89
C SER A 210 -6.47 28.59 -5.27
N PHE A 211 -6.10 27.59 -4.45
CA PHE A 211 -4.93 26.75 -4.71
C PHE A 211 -5.36 25.36 -5.20
N ILE A 212 -5.26 25.14 -6.50
CA ILE A 212 -5.76 23.93 -7.16
C ILE A 212 -4.67 22.94 -7.60
N LYS A 213 -3.40 23.35 -7.49
CA LYS A 213 -2.24 22.54 -7.91
C LYS A 213 -0.96 22.90 -7.14
N ASP A 214 0.17 22.33 -7.55
CA ASP A 214 1.51 22.57 -7.02
C ASP A 214 1.69 22.19 -5.54
N PHE A 215 0.93 21.19 -5.08
CA PHE A 215 1.09 20.59 -3.76
C PHE A 215 2.14 19.48 -3.78
N VAL A 216 3.02 19.52 -2.78
CA VAL A 216 4.05 18.51 -2.51
C VAL A 216 3.65 17.74 -1.24
N PRO A 217 3.70 16.40 -1.25
CA PRO A 217 3.38 15.58 -0.10
C PRO A 217 4.37 15.81 1.05
N VAL A 218 3.86 16.02 2.25
CA VAL A 218 4.62 16.01 3.51
C VAL A 218 4.68 14.58 4.01
N ARG A 219 3.52 13.99 4.34
CA ARG A 219 3.41 12.61 4.86
C ARG A 219 2.12 11.98 4.36
N THR A 220 2.13 10.67 4.14
CA THR A 220 0.94 9.88 3.80
C THR A 220 1.02 8.54 4.50
N LEU A 221 -0.07 8.13 5.17
CA LEU A 221 -0.13 6.84 5.83
C LEU A 221 -1.55 6.28 5.97
N PHE A 222 -1.62 4.96 6.13
CA PHE A 222 -2.80 4.29 6.67
C PHE A 222 -2.86 4.45 8.19
N SER A 223 -4.07 4.54 8.73
CA SER A 223 -4.33 4.47 10.16
C SER A 223 -5.59 3.68 10.42
N SER A 224 -5.47 2.61 11.22
CA SER A 224 -6.60 1.88 11.76
C SER A 224 -7.32 2.71 12.82
N GLN A 225 -8.63 2.51 12.88
CA GLN A 225 -9.55 3.04 13.88
C GLN A 225 -9.88 1.95 14.92
N PRO A 226 -10.39 2.31 16.12
CA PRO A 226 -10.72 1.33 17.16
C PRO A 226 -11.74 0.27 16.75
N ASP A 227 -12.62 0.59 15.79
CA ASP A 227 -13.62 -0.34 15.24
C ASP A 227 -13.05 -1.32 14.20
N GLY A 228 -11.74 -1.25 13.91
CA GLY A 228 -11.05 -2.08 12.93
C GLY A 228 -11.10 -1.55 11.49
N SER A 229 -11.82 -0.45 11.24
CA SER A 229 -11.81 0.21 9.93
C SER A 229 -10.53 1.02 9.71
N TRP A 230 -10.23 1.37 8.46
CA TRP A 230 -9.03 2.12 8.09
C TRP A 230 -9.37 3.46 7.44
N VAL A 231 -8.49 4.43 7.68
CA VAL A 231 -8.47 5.71 6.97
C VAL A 231 -7.07 6.01 6.47
N ILE A 232 -6.98 6.91 5.50
CA ILE A 232 -5.72 7.47 5.00
C ILE A 232 -5.57 8.88 5.57
N VAL A 233 -4.45 9.14 6.24
CA VAL A 233 -4.06 10.48 6.68
C VAL A 233 -2.96 10.99 5.78
N THR A 234 -3.13 12.21 5.27
CA THR A 234 -2.13 12.82 4.38
C THR A 234 -1.99 14.32 4.62
N ALA A 235 -0.77 14.83 4.49
CA ALA A 235 -0.46 16.25 4.61
C ALA A 235 0.36 16.74 3.43
N TRP A 236 0.14 18.00 3.03
CA TRP A 236 0.68 18.59 1.83
C TRP A 236 1.07 20.04 2.05
N CYS A 237 2.14 20.49 1.41
CA CYS A 237 2.56 21.89 1.35
C CYS A 237 2.49 22.37 -0.09
N HIS A 238 1.97 23.56 -0.32
CA HIS A 238 2.07 24.18 -1.62
C HIS A 238 3.54 24.58 -1.90
N GLN A 239 4.09 24.18 -3.04
CA GLN A 239 5.52 24.34 -3.35
C GLN A 239 5.97 25.80 -3.40
N VAL A 240 5.12 26.68 -3.96
CA VAL A 240 5.47 28.08 -4.25
C VAL A 240 4.76 29.10 -3.33
N ARG A 241 3.84 28.63 -2.49
CA ARG A 241 2.93 29.47 -1.71
C ARG A 241 2.77 28.89 -0.32
N PHE A 242 2.25 29.69 0.60
CA PHE A 242 2.29 29.40 2.04
C PHE A 242 1.37 28.27 2.51
N VAL A 243 0.35 27.89 1.74
CA VAL A 243 -0.74 27.02 2.23
C VAL A 243 -0.28 25.58 2.41
N SER A 244 -0.70 24.99 3.52
CA SER A 244 -0.65 23.54 3.75
C SER A 244 -2.03 22.98 4.06
N ILE A 245 -2.21 21.69 3.75
CA ILE A 245 -3.46 20.95 3.91
C ILE A 245 -3.17 19.65 4.66
N ILE A 246 -4.02 19.32 5.62
CA ILE A 246 -4.10 18.01 6.28
C ILE A 246 -5.47 17.42 5.96
N MET A 247 -5.50 16.14 5.56
CA MET A 247 -6.72 15.47 5.15
C MET A 247 -6.79 14.07 5.76
N THR A 248 -7.99 13.68 6.17
CA THR A 248 -8.37 12.28 6.42
C THR A 248 -9.30 11.82 5.30
N ILE A 249 -8.97 10.70 4.66
CA ILE A 249 -9.62 10.19 3.46
C ILE A 249 -10.05 8.74 3.70
N SER A 250 -11.22 8.35 3.21
CA SER A 250 -11.70 6.96 3.26
C SER A 250 -10.96 6.06 2.27
N LEU A 251 -11.08 4.74 2.42
CA LEU A 251 -10.47 3.78 1.49
C LEU A 251 -11.02 3.90 0.05
N GLU A 252 -12.22 4.43 -0.14
CA GLU A 252 -12.83 4.70 -1.45
C GLU A 252 -12.36 6.05 -2.05
N GLY A 253 -11.46 6.76 -1.37
CA GLY A 253 -10.96 8.06 -1.81
C GLY A 253 -11.92 9.23 -1.51
N LYS A 254 -12.86 9.11 -0.58
CA LYS A 254 -13.70 10.23 -0.15
C LYS A 254 -12.97 11.07 0.90
N ILE A 255 -12.91 12.39 0.72
CA ILE A 255 -12.37 13.29 1.75
C ILE A 255 -13.36 13.36 2.90
N ILE A 256 -12.95 12.89 4.08
CA ILE A 256 -13.74 12.92 5.31
C ILE A 256 -13.52 14.25 6.03
N ASN A 257 -12.25 14.66 6.17
CA ASN A 257 -11.85 15.88 6.86
C ASN A 257 -10.81 16.65 6.05
N GLU A 258 -10.84 17.97 6.14
CA GLU A 258 -9.88 18.89 5.52
C GLU A 258 -9.56 20.01 6.53
N PHE A 259 -8.27 20.19 6.81
CA PHE A 259 -7.77 21.21 7.71
C PHE A 259 -6.63 21.97 7.05
N ILE A 260 -6.63 23.30 7.22
CA ILE A 260 -5.70 24.20 6.54
C ILE A 260 -4.74 24.82 7.56
N ASN A 261 -3.47 24.91 7.19
CA ASN A 261 -2.49 25.71 7.93
C ASN A 261 -1.98 26.85 7.02
N PRO A 262 -2.13 28.13 7.39
CA PRO A 262 -1.50 29.25 6.69
C PRO A 262 0.00 29.29 6.96
N GLY A 263 0.76 28.37 6.37
CA GLY A 263 2.20 28.21 6.55
C GLY A 263 2.60 26.77 6.29
N HIS A 264 3.89 26.53 6.08
CA HIS A 264 4.35 25.19 5.72
C HIS A 264 4.46 24.27 6.92
N LEU A 265 3.97 23.05 6.76
CA LEU A 265 4.14 21.95 7.70
C LEU A 265 5.55 21.37 7.59
N SER A 266 6.14 21.04 8.74
CA SER A 266 7.45 20.40 8.86
C SER A 266 7.32 18.91 9.15
N ARG A 267 6.35 18.51 10.00
CA ARG A 267 6.15 17.12 10.39
C ARG A 267 4.70 16.82 10.73
N LEU A 268 4.29 15.58 10.49
CA LEU A 268 3.01 15.02 10.93
C LEU A 268 3.25 13.66 11.58
N LEU A 269 2.60 13.38 12.71
CA LEU A 269 2.52 12.08 13.37
C LEU A 269 1.05 11.65 13.51
N VAL A 270 0.80 10.35 13.55
CA VAL A 270 -0.51 9.79 13.95
C VAL A 270 -0.26 8.83 15.10
N VAL A 271 -0.68 9.22 16.30
CA VAL A 271 -0.34 8.55 17.57
C VAL A 271 -1.51 8.71 18.54
N ASP A 272 -1.69 7.76 19.45
CA ASP A 272 -2.58 7.94 20.61
C ASP A 272 -1.90 8.92 21.59
N PHE A 273 -2.32 10.19 21.57
CA PHE A 273 -1.58 11.27 22.24
C PHE A 273 -1.97 11.39 23.71
N ASP A 274 -3.27 11.33 24.00
CA ASP A 274 -3.85 11.44 25.34
C ASP A 274 -4.13 10.08 26.00
N ASN A 275 -3.71 8.97 25.37
CA ASN A 275 -3.85 7.60 25.88
C ASN A 275 -5.32 7.18 26.04
N ASP A 276 -6.19 7.69 25.15
CA ASP A 276 -7.62 7.36 25.10
C ASP A 276 -7.93 6.15 24.17
N ARG A 277 -6.89 5.56 23.56
CA ARG A 277 -6.92 4.48 22.55
C ARG A 277 -7.42 4.92 21.17
N GLU A 278 -7.77 6.17 21.00
CA GLU A 278 -7.98 6.78 19.70
C GLU A 278 -6.69 7.45 19.25
N LYS A 279 -6.41 7.40 17.95
CA LYS A 279 -5.24 8.11 17.42
C LYS A 279 -5.59 9.57 17.19
N ASP A 280 -4.60 10.42 17.33
CA ASP A 280 -4.61 11.84 17.02
C ASP A 280 -3.61 12.15 15.93
N ILE A 281 -3.89 13.19 15.16
CA ILE A 281 -2.95 13.77 14.21
C ILE A 281 -2.22 14.91 14.90
N VAL A 282 -0.92 14.74 15.12
CA VAL A 282 -0.05 15.77 15.68
C VAL A 282 0.77 16.36 14.54
N PHE A 283 0.62 17.64 14.25
CA PHE A 283 1.37 18.32 13.20
C PHE A 283 2.20 19.47 13.75
N SER A 284 3.26 19.82 13.02
CA SER A 284 4.09 20.98 13.32
C SER A 284 4.44 21.75 12.05
N GLY A 285 4.79 23.02 12.20
CA GLY A 285 5.18 23.86 11.08
C GLY A 285 5.34 25.32 11.46
N THR A 286 5.03 26.17 10.51
CA THR A 286 5.04 27.63 10.61
C THR A 286 3.63 28.19 10.43
N HIS A 287 3.38 29.39 10.97
CA HIS A 287 2.14 30.12 10.77
C HIS A 287 2.40 31.54 10.28
N ASN A 288 2.24 31.73 8.98
CA ASN A 288 2.60 32.95 8.26
C ASN A 288 1.72 34.15 8.65
N LEU A 289 0.47 33.92 9.08
CA LEU A 289 -0.37 35.00 9.60
C LEU A 289 0.13 35.53 10.96
N LEU A 290 0.86 34.69 11.72
CA LEU A 290 1.48 35.05 12.99
C LEU A 290 2.94 35.48 12.78
N SER A 291 3.19 36.25 11.72
CA SER A 291 4.54 36.70 11.34
C SER A 291 5.57 35.55 11.20
N GLY A 292 5.11 34.32 10.95
CA GLY A 292 5.99 33.19 10.77
C GLY A 292 6.45 32.51 12.06
N ASP A 293 5.67 32.60 13.13
CA ASP A 293 5.88 31.82 14.35
C ASP A 293 5.76 30.31 14.10
N GLY A 294 6.40 29.52 14.96
CA GLY A 294 6.26 28.06 14.94
C GLY A 294 4.92 27.63 15.51
N VAL A 295 4.34 26.56 14.98
CA VAL A 295 3.06 26.02 15.50
C VAL A 295 3.08 24.51 15.65
N ILE A 296 2.30 24.03 16.62
CA ILE A 296 1.90 22.63 16.76
C ILE A 296 0.39 22.58 16.88
N GLY A 297 -0.24 21.62 16.22
CA GLY A 297 -1.66 21.34 16.40
C GLY A 297 -1.90 19.86 16.64
N ILE A 298 -2.94 19.57 17.43
CA ILE A 298 -3.44 18.22 17.69
C ILE A 298 -4.87 18.16 17.20
N LEU A 299 -5.12 17.34 16.19
CA LEU A 299 -6.44 17.06 15.64
C LEU A 299 -6.87 15.65 16.08
N PRO A 300 -8.16 15.40 16.32
CA PRO A 300 -8.66 14.03 16.33
C PRO A 300 -8.38 13.35 14.97
N LEU A 301 -8.35 12.02 14.90
CA LEU A 301 -8.15 11.30 13.62
C LEU A 301 -9.23 11.63 12.58
N THR A 302 -10.48 11.80 13.03
CA THR A 302 -11.62 12.21 12.21
C THR A 302 -12.45 13.28 12.92
N GLY A 303 -13.41 13.89 12.22
CA GLY A 303 -14.35 14.87 12.80
C GLY A 303 -13.81 16.31 12.92
N TYR A 304 -12.64 16.60 12.38
CA TYR A 304 -12.07 17.95 12.36
C TYR A 304 -12.34 18.70 11.03
N SER A 305 -12.29 20.02 11.07
CA SER A 305 -12.26 20.87 9.88
C SER A 305 -11.77 22.27 10.23
N GLY A 306 -11.52 23.10 9.23
CA GLY A 306 -11.23 24.53 9.41
C GLY A 306 -9.75 24.87 9.23
N ILE A 307 -9.29 25.86 9.97
CA ILE A 307 -7.95 26.43 9.80
C ILE A 307 -7.23 26.63 11.14
N THR A 308 -5.90 26.54 11.14
CA THR A 308 -5.09 26.87 12.32
C THR A 308 -5.43 28.28 12.82
N PRO A 309 -5.66 28.46 14.14
CA PRO A 309 -5.88 29.76 14.72
C PRO A 309 -4.59 30.60 14.75
N PRO A 310 -4.75 31.92 14.81
CA PRO A 310 -5.99 32.64 14.54
C PRO A 310 -6.28 32.67 13.02
N ASN A 311 -7.54 32.87 12.63
CA ASN A 311 -7.87 33.32 11.26
C ASN A 311 -8.20 34.82 11.24
N ARG A 312 -7.35 35.63 11.88
CA ARG A 312 -7.44 37.09 11.94
C ARG A 312 -6.07 37.68 12.25
N ILE A 313 -5.89 38.96 11.92
CA ILE A 313 -4.70 39.70 12.35
C ILE A 313 -4.85 40.02 13.83
N GLU A 314 -3.80 39.75 14.60
CA GLU A 314 -3.74 40.08 16.01
C GLU A 314 -3.30 41.53 16.20
N PRO A 315 -3.70 42.20 17.30
CA PRO A 315 -3.38 43.60 17.53
C PRO A 315 -1.89 43.93 17.45
N GLU A 316 -1.04 43.00 17.92
CA GLU A 316 0.43 43.13 17.86
C GLU A 316 1.01 43.15 16.43
N TYR A 317 0.22 42.74 15.43
CA TYR A 317 0.64 42.71 14.02
C TYR A 317 -0.10 43.73 13.15
N GLU A 318 -0.80 44.69 13.75
CA GLU A 318 -1.62 45.66 13.02
C GLU A 318 -0.80 46.50 12.04
N GLU A 319 0.45 46.86 12.39
CA GLU A 319 1.36 47.59 11.51
C GLU A 319 1.69 46.83 10.21
N ARG A 320 1.52 45.51 10.22
CA ARG A 320 1.77 44.63 9.06
C ARG A 320 0.48 44.11 8.42
N SER A 321 -0.68 44.65 8.81
CA SER A 321 -1.99 44.15 8.40
C SER A 321 -2.13 44.04 6.88
N SER A 322 -1.69 45.05 6.12
CA SER A 322 -1.71 45.04 4.65
C SER A 322 -0.99 43.83 4.03
N PHE A 323 0.12 43.40 4.62
CA PHE A 323 0.88 42.22 4.16
C PHE A 323 0.23 40.91 4.61
N LEU A 324 -0.31 40.89 5.84
CA LEU A 324 -0.82 39.69 6.48
C LEU A 324 -2.23 39.28 6.02
N LYS A 325 -3.04 40.22 5.52
CA LYS A 325 -4.40 39.97 5.02
C LYS A 325 -4.48 38.82 4.00
N ARG A 326 -3.43 38.62 3.19
CA ARG A 326 -3.35 37.53 2.20
C ARG A 326 -3.29 36.12 2.79
N TYR A 327 -3.03 36.00 4.10
CA TYR A 327 -3.01 34.72 4.81
C TYR A 327 -4.31 34.45 5.59
N ILE A 328 -5.27 35.38 5.55
CA ILE A 328 -6.60 35.19 6.13
C ILE A 328 -7.43 34.41 5.11
N ALA A 329 -7.96 33.27 5.55
CA ALA A 329 -8.83 32.46 4.73
C ALA A 329 -10.24 33.04 4.66
N ASP A 330 -10.82 33.03 3.47
CA ASP A 330 -12.15 33.56 3.22
C ASP A 330 -13.21 32.61 3.79
N ASN A 331 -14.20 33.16 4.51
CA ASN A 331 -15.36 32.43 5.05
C ASN A 331 -15.03 31.12 5.80
N THR A 332 -13.81 31.02 6.35
CA THR A 332 -13.31 29.79 6.96
C THR A 332 -13.20 29.98 8.47
N GLN A 333 -13.82 29.08 9.22
CA GLN A 333 -13.80 29.10 10.67
C GLN A 333 -12.47 28.55 11.20
N VAL A 334 -12.04 29.07 12.34
CA VAL A 334 -10.96 28.46 13.13
C VAL A 334 -11.34 27.01 13.40
N GLY A 335 -10.39 26.11 13.16
CA GLY A 335 -10.68 24.69 13.19
C GLY A 335 -10.79 24.12 14.60
N GLN A 336 -11.55 23.03 14.70
CA GLN A 336 -11.76 22.31 15.94
C GLN A 336 -10.59 21.36 16.18
N MET A 337 -9.72 21.75 17.10
CA MET A 337 -8.51 20.99 17.47
C MET A 337 -8.58 20.61 18.95
N LYS A 338 -7.98 19.48 19.31
CA LYS A 338 -7.78 19.11 20.72
C LYS A 338 -6.89 20.14 21.42
N SER A 339 -5.82 20.59 20.75
CA SER A 339 -4.96 21.67 21.25
C SER A 339 -4.15 22.31 20.12
N CYS A 340 -3.68 23.55 20.33
CA CYS A 340 -2.76 24.22 19.43
C CYS A 340 -1.77 25.07 20.22
N LEU A 341 -0.47 24.88 19.95
CA LEU A 341 0.61 25.65 20.52
C LEU A 341 1.22 26.59 19.46
N ARG A 342 1.65 27.76 19.93
CA ARG A 342 2.41 28.76 19.18
C ARG A 342 3.75 28.96 19.87
N PHE A 343 4.81 28.99 19.09
CA PHE A 343 6.18 29.24 19.52
C PHE A 343 6.62 30.59 18.96
N HIS A 344 6.55 31.60 19.81
CA HIS A 344 6.91 32.96 19.45
C HIS A 344 8.40 33.21 19.64
N LYS A 345 9.04 33.84 18.65
CA LYS A 345 10.48 34.12 18.71
C LYS A 345 10.78 35.35 19.56
N THR A 346 11.80 35.25 20.41
CA THR A 346 12.29 36.37 21.23
C THR A 346 13.41 37.14 20.51
N PRO A 347 13.48 38.49 20.63
CA PRO A 347 14.36 39.34 19.81
C PRO A 347 15.80 39.45 20.34
N TYR A 348 16.39 38.37 20.88
CA TYR A 348 17.74 38.42 21.46
C TYR A 348 18.87 38.49 20.44
N PHE A 349 18.75 37.73 19.34
CA PHE A 349 19.77 37.71 18.29
C PHE A 349 19.26 38.41 17.05
N GLN A 350 19.13 39.74 17.10
CA GLN A 350 18.58 40.54 15.98
C GLN A 350 19.35 40.32 14.68
N ASP A 351 20.67 40.20 14.74
CA ASP A 351 21.53 39.95 13.57
C ASP A 351 21.33 38.54 12.97
N LEU A 352 20.78 37.60 13.76
CA LEU A 352 20.44 36.23 13.33
C LEU A 352 18.93 36.05 13.16
N HIS A 353 18.19 37.16 13.20
CA HIS A 353 16.73 37.19 13.16
C HIS A 353 16.22 37.17 11.71
N GLU A 354 16.84 36.33 10.89
CA GLU A 354 16.49 36.19 9.50
C GLU A 354 15.43 35.08 9.37
N THR A 355 14.24 35.46 8.88
CA THR A 355 13.15 34.56 8.46
C THR A 355 12.20 34.01 9.57
N TYR A 356 11.46 32.96 9.20
CA TYR A 356 10.42 32.27 9.97
C TYR A 356 11.03 31.48 11.14
N ALA A 357 10.29 31.33 12.24
CA ALA A 357 10.66 30.42 13.32
C ALA A 357 10.01 29.06 13.08
N PHE A 358 10.75 27.97 13.32
CA PHE A 358 10.26 26.63 12.99
C PHE A 358 10.07 25.79 14.24
N ALA A 359 8.86 25.25 14.43
CA ALA A 359 8.64 24.11 15.30
C ALA A 359 8.72 22.82 14.47
N ASN A 360 9.51 21.87 14.93
CA ASN A 360 9.64 20.55 14.30
C ASN A 360 9.55 19.48 15.37
N ILE A 361 8.55 18.62 15.27
CA ILE A 361 8.42 17.46 16.16
C ILE A 361 9.64 16.57 15.98
N ASN A 362 10.31 16.23 17.08
CA ASN A 362 11.40 15.26 17.07
C ASN A 362 10.83 13.83 17.17
N ASP A 363 10.03 13.59 18.20
CA ASP A 363 9.41 12.30 18.50
C ASP A 363 8.27 12.46 19.51
N PHE A 364 7.50 11.38 19.65
CA PHE A 364 6.54 11.18 20.73
C PHE A 364 6.81 9.79 21.31
N ALA A 365 7.29 9.74 22.55
CA ALA A 365 7.67 8.52 23.24
C ALA A 365 7.44 8.69 24.74
N ASP A 366 7.12 7.58 25.44
CA ASP A 366 6.88 7.58 26.89
C ASP A 366 5.92 8.70 27.35
N GLN A 367 4.86 8.93 26.56
CA GLN A 367 3.84 9.95 26.82
C GLN A 367 4.39 11.38 26.87
N ARG A 368 5.50 11.64 26.17
CA ARG A 368 6.15 12.94 26.06
C ARG A 368 6.32 13.33 24.61
N LEU A 369 6.03 14.59 24.31
CA LEU A 369 6.25 15.18 23.00
C LEU A 369 7.54 16.00 23.05
N SER A 370 8.52 15.63 22.23
CA SER A 370 9.75 16.41 22.09
C SER A 370 9.72 17.21 20.80
N VAL A 371 10.03 18.49 20.89
CA VAL A 371 9.91 19.46 19.80
C VAL A 371 11.18 20.28 19.73
N TYR A 372 11.81 20.29 18.56
CA TYR A 372 12.80 21.31 18.29
C TYR A 372 12.13 22.62 17.88
N PHE A 373 12.44 23.69 18.60
CA PHE A 373 12.09 25.04 18.21
C PHE A 373 13.34 25.82 17.80
N TYR A 374 13.37 26.26 16.54
CA TYR A 374 14.46 27.04 15.96
C TYR A 374 14.01 28.48 15.69
N PRO A 375 14.13 29.39 16.67
CA PRO A 375 13.77 30.80 16.52
C PRO A 375 14.77 31.62 15.69
N TRP A 376 16.02 31.15 15.54
CA TRP A 376 17.08 31.89 14.85
C TRP A 376 17.78 31.02 13.81
N ARG A 377 18.18 31.65 12.72
CA ARG A 377 18.85 31.01 11.60
C ARG A 377 19.98 31.91 11.09
N GLN A 378 21.14 31.31 10.82
CA GLN A 378 22.25 31.99 10.18
C GLN A 378 22.26 31.67 8.68
N LEU A 379 22.29 32.70 7.84
CA LEU A 379 22.52 32.58 6.40
C LEU A 379 23.95 32.98 6.04
N PRO A 380 24.54 32.42 4.96
CA PRO A 380 24.00 31.39 4.06
C PRO A 380 24.21 29.95 4.55
N SER A 381 24.80 29.74 5.73
CA SER A 381 25.24 28.43 6.24
C SER A 381 24.11 27.47 6.69
N GLU A 382 22.85 27.90 6.62
CA GLU A 382 21.65 27.18 7.09
C GLU A 382 21.72 26.66 8.54
N ILE A 383 22.57 27.26 9.39
CA ILE A 383 22.69 26.84 10.78
C ILE A 383 21.44 27.31 11.53
N ARG A 384 20.77 26.38 12.20
CA ARG A 384 19.57 26.65 13.01
C ARG A 384 19.95 26.59 14.48
N LEU A 385 19.62 27.64 15.22
CA LEU A 385 19.88 27.73 16.65
C LEU A 385 18.56 27.60 17.38
N GLY A 386 18.49 26.70 18.35
CA GLY A 386 17.21 26.36 18.96
C GLY A 386 17.29 25.60 20.26
N PHE A 387 16.14 25.09 20.65
CA PHE A 387 15.92 24.36 21.89
C PHE A 387 15.13 23.08 21.59
N LEU A 388 15.47 22.00 22.29
CA LEU A 388 14.59 20.86 22.45
C LEU A 388 13.64 21.14 23.61
N ILE A 389 12.36 21.32 23.31
CA ILE A 389 11.30 21.52 24.29
C ILE A 389 10.58 20.19 24.51
N ILE A 390 10.42 19.78 25.77
CA ILE A 390 9.77 18.54 26.15
C ILE A 390 8.45 18.87 26.82
N PHE A 391 7.37 18.26 26.35
CA PHE A 391 6.02 18.44 26.88
C PHE A 391 5.48 17.13 27.49
N ASP A 392 4.60 17.27 28.48
CA ASP A 392 3.72 16.18 28.91
C ASP A 392 2.50 16.03 27.96
N GLN A 393 1.62 15.06 28.24
CA GLN A 393 0.38 14.85 27.48
C GLN A 393 -0.61 16.01 27.60
N GLY A 394 -0.52 16.80 28.67
CA GLY A 394 -1.29 18.04 28.82
C GLY A 394 -0.69 19.21 28.05
N LEU A 395 0.38 19.00 27.28
CA LEU A 395 1.17 20.01 26.60
C LEU A 395 1.69 21.10 27.55
N ASN A 396 2.01 20.75 28.80
CA ASN A 396 2.76 21.61 29.71
C ASN A 396 4.26 21.40 29.51
N ILE A 397 5.04 22.46 29.69
CA ILE A 397 6.49 22.40 29.48
C ILE A 397 7.13 21.65 30.66
N LEU A 398 7.76 20.52 30.37
CA LEU A 398 8.58 19.78 31.33
C LEU A 398 10.01 20.32 31.37
N ASP A 399 10.60 20.52 30.18
CA ASP A 399 11.97 21.03 30.06
C ASP A 399 12.19 21.79 28.74
N ALA A 400 13.25 22.59 28.71
CA ALA A 400 13.72 23.31 27.54
C ALA A 400 15.25 23.29 27.52
N ILE A 401 15.81 22.50 26.62
CA ILE A 401 17.24 22.18 26.56
C ILE A 401 17.84 22.92 25.36
N PRO A 402 18.84 23.80 25.55
CA PRO A 402 19.55 24.43 24.43
C PRO A 402 20.15 23.37 23.51
N ASP A 403 19.97 23.53 22.20
CA ASP A 403 20.60 22.66 21.20
C ASP A 403 22.13 22.82 21.27
N SER A 404 22.88 21.75 20.99
CA SER A 404 24.35 21.76 21.04
C SER A 404 24.98 22.80 20.11
N ILE A 405 24.36 23.03 18.94
CA ILE A 405 24.77 24.05 17.98
C ILE A 405 24.58 25.46 18.57
N LEU A 406 23.46 25.69 19.27
CA LEU A 406 23.21 26.96 19.97
C LEU A 406 24.26 27.19 21.05
N ILE A 407 24.58 26.20 21.88
CA ILE A 407 25.59 26.33 22.95
C ILE A 407 26.95 26.72 22.35
N GLN A 408 27.36 26.05 21.27
CA GLN A 408 28.64 26.33 20.61
C GLN A 408 28.69 27.76 20.06
N GLN A 409 27.64 28.19 19.35
CA GLN A 409 27.58 29.53 18.76
C GLN A 409 27.43 30.63 19.81
N TYR A 410 26.62 30.38 20.84
CA TYR A 410 26.41 31.33 21.94
C TYR A 410 27.72 31.71 22.62
N ASN A 411 28.59 30.74 22.92
CA ASN A 411 29.89 31.03 23.54
C ASN A 411 30.77 31.95 22.68
N SER A 412 30.70 31.83 21.36
CA SER A 412 31.40 32.73 20.43
C SER A 412 30.79 34.13 20.43
N LEU A 413 29.46 34.22 20.44
CA LEU A 413 28.72 35.49 20.39
C LEU A 413 28.83 36.28 21.70
N ALA A 414 28.74 35.60 22.84
CA ALA A 414 28.86 36.20 24.16
C ALA A 414 30.21 36.91 24.36
N ASN A 415 31.27 36.42 23.70
CA ASN A 415 32.59 37.05 23.72
C ASN A 415 32.65 38.37 22.92
N THR A 416 31.81 38.53 21.91
CA THR A 416 31.80 39.72 21.03
C THR A 416 30.65 40.67 21.31
N GLN A 417 29.63 40.23 22.05
CA GLN A 417 28.44 41.00 22.43
C GLN A 417 28.18 40.89 23.94
N PRO A 418 28.82 41.73 24.78
CA PRO A 418 28.71 41.65 26.24
C PRO A 418 27.30 41.91 26.81
N SER A 419 26.38 42.43 25.99
CA SER A 419 24.98 42.70 26.34
C SER A 419 24.05 41.52 26.09
N LEU A 420 24.55 40.38 25.61
CA LEU A 420 23.73 39.18 25.43
C LEU A 420 23.27 38.61 26.78
N PRO A 421 21.99 38.26 26.93
CA PRO A 421 21.52 37.55 28.12
C PRO A 421 22.19 36.19 28.24
N THR A 422 22.25 35.66 29.46
CA THR A 422 22.71 34.30 29.76
C THR A 422 21.86 33.25 29.05
N LEU A 423 22.41 32.05 28.80
CA LEU A 423 21.64 30.93 28.23
C LEU A 423 20.40 30.58 29.06
N ASP A 424 20.47 30.73 30.38
CA ASP A 424 19.34 30.50 31.27
C ASP A 424 18.24 31.55 31.11
N GLU A 425 18.58 32.83 30.95
CA GLU A 425 17.63 33.92 30.66
C GLU A 425 16.99 33.73 29.29
N ILE A 426 17.76 33.34 28.27
CA ILE A 426 17.24 33.03 26.93
C ILE A 426 16.27 31.83 27.01
N ARG A 427 16.66 30.76 27.70
CA ARG A 427 15.79 29.59 27.92
C ARG A 427 14.48 30.00 28.59
N GLU A 428 14.55 30.78 29.66
CA GLU A 428 13.36 31.23 30.40
C GLU A 428 12.44 32.05 29.50
N ALA A 429 13.01 32.99 28.74
CA ALA A 429 12.26 33.81 27.81
C ALA A 429 11.61 32.99 26.69
N ILE A 430 12.30 32.02 26.10
CA ILE A 430 11.71 31.10 25.11
C ILE A 430 10.53 30.34 25.72
N THR A 431 10.68 29.79 26.93
CA THR A 431 9.57 29.07 27.59
C THR A 431 8.37 29.96 27.88
N LYS A 432 8.57 31.23 28.25
CA LYS A 432 7.50 32.22 28.46
C LYS A 432 6.80 32.64 27.16
N ASN A 433 7.42 32.41 26.01
CA ASN A 433 6.91 32.75 24.68
C ASN A 433 6.34 31.54 23.93
N ILE A 434 5.98 30.48 24.67
CA ILE A 434 5.16 29.39 24.16
C ILE A 434 3.73 29.60 24.67
N PHE A 435 2.80 29.67 23.74
CA PHE A 435 1.40 29.94 24.02
C PHE A 435 0.50 28.81 23.54
N ARG A 436 -0.65 28.66 24.17
CA ARG A 436 -1.73 27.77 23.77
C ARG A 436 -2.93 28.58 23.32
N TRP A 437 -3.62 28.10 22.29
CA TRP A 437 -4.88 28.72 21.87
C TRP A 437 -6.03 28.27 22.77
N GLU A 438 -6.61 29.20 23.52
CA GLU A 438 -7.77 28.95 24.38
C GLU A 438 -8.79 30.09 24.26
N LYS A 439 -10.08 29.76 24.12
CA LYS A 439 -11.18 30.75 24.11
C LYS A 439 -10.91 31.96 23.21
N ASN A 440 -10.42 31.71 22.00
CA ASN A 440 -10.06 32.71 20.99
C ASN A 440 -8.88 33.65 21.36
N GLN A 441 -7.96 33.24 22.23
CA GLN A 441 -6.76 33.99 22.56
C GLN A 441 -5.57 33.07 22.82
N TRP A 442 -4.36 33.61 22.69
CA TRP A 442 -3.13 32.91 23.09
C TRP A 442 -2.88 33.13 24.59
N VAL A 443 -2.80 32.03 25.33
CA VAL A 443 -2.47 32.03 26.77
C VAL A 443 -1.11 31.36 27.00
N PRO A 444 -0.25 31.87 27.89
CA PRO A 444 1.04 31.25 28.16
C PRO A 444 0.91 29.81 28.64
N VAL A 445 1.79 28.92 28.16
CA VAL A 445 1.83 27.52 28.62
C VAL A 445 2.50 27.44 29.98
N ALA A 446 1.91 26.66 30.89
CA ALA A 446 2.49 26.42 32.21
C ALA A 446 3.76 25.57 32.12
N LYS A 447 4.74 25.89 32.98
CA LYS A 447 5.91 25.05 33.22
C LYS A 447 5.66 24.18 34.45
N THR A 448 5.77 22.86 34.30
CA THR A 448 5.60 21.94 35.42
C THR A 448 6.85 22.00 36.29
N ASN A 449 6.72 22.40 37.56
CA ASN A 449 7.84 22.39 38.49
C ASN A 449 8.24 20.93 38.78
N SER A 450 9.40 20.52 38.25
CA SER A 450 9.97 19.16 38.31
C SER A 450 10.34 18.65 39.71
N ARG A 451 9.82 19.26 40.79
CA ARG A 451 9.99 18.75 42.17
C ARG A 451 8.94 17.71 42.60
N SER A 452 7.94 17.41 41.78
CA SER A 452 6.85 16.50 42.15
C SER A 452 6.82 15.16 41.39
N ALA A 453 7.80 14.89 40.52
CA ALA A 453 7.90 13.61 39.82
C ALA A 453 9.35 13.10 39.84
N ARG A 454 9.72 12.45 40.94
CA ARG A 454 10.83 11.50 41.01
C ARG A 454 10.30 10.17 41.48
#